data_AF-A0A2E0FEW6-F1
#
_entry.id   AF-A0A2E0FEW6-F1
#
_cell.length_a   1.000
_cell.length_b   1.000
_cell.length_c   1.000
_cell.angle_alpha   90.00
_cell.angle_beta   90.00
_cell.angle_gamma   90.00
#
_symmetry.space_group_name_H-M   'P 1'
#
loop_
_entity.id
_entity.type
_entity.pdbx_description
1 polymer ?
#
loop_
_entity_poly.entity_id
_entity_poly.type
_entity_poly.pdbx_seq_one_letter_code
_entity_poly.pdbx_strand_id
1 'polypeptide(L)'
;MKVLPTLFVVLALCASQATRSQSFKEDFYKAHVFIDYEMYDLALPAFLELNRNYPGNANIRGIIGYLYLQTPDQKHKSLDYLANCKSELSAYYKFGNHKESGTPLESIWFLGKAYYENKQYDKAIALFQEYKDTLRTGNKKDRMIVEEDIRLSQIAKKNT
;
A
#
# COMPACT_ATOMS: atom_id res chain seq x y z
N MET A 1 7.49 -40.93 -27.04
CA MET A 1 6.89 -41.20 -25.71
C MET A 1 7.34 -40.25 -24.58
N LYS A 2 7.97 -39.09 -24.86
CA LYS A 2 8.41 -38.15 -23.80
C LYS A 2 7.35 -37.11 -23.37
N VAL A 3 6.19 -37.05 -24.03
CA VAL A 3 5.16 -36.02 -23.81
C VAL A 3 4.29 -36.26 -22.57
N LEU A 4 4.12 -37.52 -22.16
CA LEU A 4 3.27 -37.90 -21.03
C LEU A 4 3.84 -37.43 -19.66
N PRO A 5 5.14 -37.62 -19.32
CA PRO A 5 5.68 -37.11 -18.07
C PRO A 5 5.73 -35.57 -18.02
N THR A 6 5.96 -34.90 -19.16
CA THR A 6 5.93 -33.44 -19.23
C THR A 6 4.54 -32.88 -18.97
N LEU A 7 3.50 -33.53 -19.51
CA LEU A 7 2.10 -33.15 -19.26
C LEU A 7 1.71 -33.30 -17.78
N PHE A 8 2.16 -34.38 -17.12
CA PHE A 8 1.96 -34.59 -15.69
C PHE A 8 2.63 -33.51 -14.82
N VAL A 9 3.85 -33.11 -15.17
CA VAL A 9 4.58 -32.04 -14.45
C VAL A 9 3.87 -30.68 -14.62
N VAL A 10 3.41 -30.36 -15.83
CA VAL A 10 2.65 -29.12 -16.08
C VAL A 10 1.34 -29.11 -15.28
N LEU A 11 0.60 -30.22 -15.24
CA LEU A 11 -0.63 -30.34 -14.46
C LEU A 11 -0.40 -30.16 -12.95
N ALA A 12 0.67 -30.75 -12.39
CA ALA A 12 1.02 -30.59 -10.98
C ALA A 12 1.42 -29.14 -10.63
N LEU A 13 2.14 -28.45 -11.53
CA LEU A 13 2.50 -27.02 -11.39
C LEU A 13 1.27 -26.10 -11.47
N CYS A 14 0.28 -26.42 -12.30
CA CYS A 14 -0.96 -25.66 -12.37
C CYS A 14 -1.81 -25.86 -11.10
N ALA A 15 -1.91 -27.09 -10.61
CA ALA A 15 -2.65 -27.40 -9.38
C ALA A 15 -2.07 -26.67 -8.16
N SER A 16 -0.75 -26.67 -7.99
CA SER A 16 -0.09 -25.99 -6.86
C SER A 16 -0.28 -24.47 -6.90
N GLN A 17 -0.22 -23.86 -8.09
CA GLN A 17 -0.51 -22.42 -8.26
C GLN A 17 -1.96 -22.09 -7.94
N ALA A 18 -2.92 -22.94 -8.35
CA ALA A 18 -4.33 -22.73 -8.04
C ALA A 18 -4.61 -22.78 -6.53
N THR A 19 -4.05 -23.77 -5.82
CA THR A 19 -4.15 -23.86 -4.35
C THR A 19 -3.54 -22.63 -3.70
N ARG A 20 -2.32 -22.22 -4.11
CA ARG A 20 -1.65 -21.03 -3.57
C ARG A 20 -2.46 -19.75 -3.79
N SER A 21 -3.06 -19.58 -4.97
CA SER A 21 -3.91 -18.43 -5.28
C SER A 21 -5.18 -18.39 -4.43
N GLN A 22 -5.78 -19.55 -4.14
CA GLN A 22 -6.96 -19.64 -3.29
C GLN A 22 -6.61 -19.30 -1.84
N SER A 23 -5.50 -19.83 -1.31
CA SER A 23 -5.02 -19.49 0.04
C SER A 23 -4.73 -18.00 0.18
N PHE A 24 -4.03 -17.38 -0.79
CA PHE A 24 -3.79 -15.94 -0.79
C PHE A 24 -5.08 -15.12 -0.73
N LYS A 25 -6.09 -15.49 -1.54
CA LYS A 25 -7.38 -14.80 -1.55
C LYS A 25 -8.06 -14.85 -0.18
N GLU A 26 -8.08 -16.01 0.45
CA GLU A 26 -8.69 -16.19 1.78
C GLU A 26 -7.94 -15.40 2.87
N ASP A 27 -6.61 -15.49 2.88
CA ASP A 27 -5.76 -14.78 3.84
C ASP A 27 -5.91 -13.26 3.68
N PHE A 28 -5.96 -12.79 2.43
CA PHE A 28 -6.18 -11.37 2.12
C PHE A 28 -7.49 -10.87 2.70
N TYR A 29 -8.60 -11.56 2.46
CA TYR A 29 -9.90 -11.12 2.96
C TYR A 29 -10.00 -11.18 4.48
N LYS A 30 -9.40 -12.20 5.13
CA LYS A 30 -9.32 -12.26 6.60
C LYS A 30 -8.56 -11.06 7.17
N ALA A 31 -7.42 -10.73 6.59
CA ALA A 31 -6.62 -9.57 7.01
C ALA A 31 -7.35 -8.24 6.74
N HIS A 32 -8.05 -8.14 5.60
CA HIS A 32 -8.74 -6.92 5.19
C HIS A 32 -9.92 -6.56 6.10
N VAL A 33 -10.59 -7.54 6.70
CA VAL A 33 -11.64 -7.30 7.70
C VAL A 33 -11.13 -6.41 8.84
N PHE A 34 -9.87 -6.60 9.28
CA PHE A 34 -9.29 -5.74 10.31
C PHE A 34 -9.15 -4.28 9.84
N ILE A 35 -8.91 -4.03 8.56
CA ILE A 35 -8.89 -2.67 8.00
C ILE A 35 -10.30 -2.08 7.97
N ASP A 36 -11.29 -2.87 7.56
CA ASP A 36 -12.69 -2.42 7.46
C ASP A 36 -13.26 -1.99 8.82
N TYR A 37 -12.76 -2.57 9.92
CA TYR A 37 -13.09 -2.20 11.31
C TYR A 37 -12.04 -1.29 11.98
N GLU A 38 -11.08 -0.76 11.22
CA GLU A 38 -10.00 0.12 11.72
C GLU A 38 -9.15 -0.47 12.86
N MET A 39 -9.10 -1.80 12.97
CA MET A 39 -8.29 -2.56 13.92
C MET A 39 -6.84 -2.68 13.43
N TYR A 40 -6.15 -1.54 13.34
CA TYR A 40 -4.81 -1.46 12.72
C TYR A 40 -3.74 -2.29 13.43
N ASP A 41 -3.88 -2.48 14.75
CA ASP A 41 -3.04 -3.33 15.59
C ASP A 41 -3.10 -4.81 15.20
N LEU A 42 -4.24 -5.27 14.68
CA LEU A 42 -4.42 -6.61 14.11
C LEU A 42 -4.12 -6.65 12.61
N ALA A 43 -4.49 -5.60 11.87
CA ALA A 43 -4.29 -5.54 10.42
C ALA A 43 -2.80 -5.57 10.05
N LEU A 44 -1.96 -4.77 10.73
CA LEU A 44 -0.54 -4.68 10.41
C LEU A 44 0.18 -6.03 10.49
N PRO A 45 0.14 -6.79 11.60
CA PRO A 45 0.78 -8.10 11.66
C PRO A 45 0.20 -9.10 10.64
N ALA A 46 -1.12 -9.06 10.38
CA ALA A 46 -1.75 -9.93 9.38
C ALA A 46 -1.23 -9.65 7.94
N PHE A 47 -1.10 -8.39 7.55
CA PHE A 47 -0.55 -8.02 6.24
C PHE A 47 0.97 -8.27 6.14
N LEU A 48 1.72 -8.13 7.23
CA LEU A 48 3.13 -8.51 7.28
C LEU A 48 3.33 -10.03 7.08
N GLU A 49 2.49 -10.86 7.70
CA GLU A 49 2.48 -12.30 7.47
C GLU A 49 2.12 -12.64 6.02
N LEU A 50 1.09 -11.99 5.47
CA LEU A 50 0.67 -12.17 4.09
C LEU A 50 1.79 -11.81 3.11
N ASN A 51 2.52 -10.72 3.32
CA ASN A 51 3.68 -10.36 2.49
C ASN A 51 4.84 -11.37 2.63
N ARG A 52 4.98 -12.02 3.79
CA ARG A 52 5.99 -13.07 4.00
C ARG A 52 5.64 -14.35 3.22
N ASN A 53 4.37 -14.74 3.21
CA ASN A 53 3.88 -15.95 2.55
C ASN A 53 3.72 -15.76 1.02
N TYR A 54 3.41 -14.54 0.59
CA TYR A 54 3.14 -14.16 -0.81
C TYR A 54 3.88 -12.87 -1.18
N PRO A 55 5.23 -12.90 -1.25
CA PRO A 55 6.02 -11.70 -1.49
C PRO A 55 5.86 -11.15 -2.91
N GLY A 56 6.16 -9.86 -3.07
CA GLY A 56 6.29 -9.21 -4.38
C GLY A 56 5.04 -8.51 -4.90
N ASN A 57 3.91 -8.56 -4.18
CA ASN A 57 2.73 -7.80 -4.55
C ASN A 57 2.83 -6.35 -4.04
N ALA A 58 2.84 -5.37 -4.95
CA ALA A 58 2.95 -3.96 -4.58
C ALA A 58 1.71 -3.45 -3.83
N ASN A 59 0.52 -3.98 -4.11
CA ASN A 59 -0.69 -3.66 -3.34
C ASN A 59 -0.49 -3.98 -1.85
N ILE A 60 -0.03 -5.19 -1.55
CA ILE A 60 0.22 -5.64 -0.16
C ILE A 60 1.25 -4.75 0.51
N ARG A 61 2.34 -4.43 -0.18
CA ARG A 61 3.37 -3.54 0.35
C ARG A 61 2.81 -2.14 0.62
N GLY A 62 2.00 -1.59 -0.30
CA GLY A 62 1.31 -0.31 -0.12
C GLY A 62 0.36 -0.30 1.08
N ILE A 63 -0.42 -1.38 1.27
CA ILE A 63 -1.29 -1.54 2.43
C ILE A 63 -0.46 -1.58 3.72
N ILE A 64 0.66 -2.30 3.77
CA ILE A 64 1.55 -2.30 4.95
C ILE A 64 2.07 -0.89 5.23
N GLY A 65 2.48 -0.16 4.20
CA GLY A 65 2.89 1.24 4.33
C GLY A 65 1.79 2.13 4.94
N TYR A 66 0.57 2.00 4.45
CA TYR A 66 -0.61 2.67 5.02
C TYR A 66 -0.84 2.27 6.48
N LEU A 67 -0.78 0.98 6.82
CA LEU A 67 -0.99 0.49 8.18
C LEU A 67 0.08 0.99 9.16
N TYR A 68 1.33 1.09 8.72
CA TYR A 68 2.37 1.73 9.53
C TYR A 68 2.06 3.20 9.80
N LEU A 69 1.52 3.95 8.84
CA LEU A 69 1.10 5.35 9.07
C LEU A 69 -0.03 5.46 10.11
N GLN A 70 -0.86 4.43 10.23
CA GLN A 70 -1.93 4.36 11.24
C GLN A 70 -1.46 3.85 12.61
N THR A 71 -0.27 3.25 12.69
CA THR A 71 0.25 2.64 13.91
C THR A 71 1.09 3.67 14.70
N PRO A 72 0.67 4.07 15.92
CA PRO A 72 1.46 4.94 16.78
C PRO A 72 2.88 4.44 16.98
N ASP A 73 3.84 5.36 17.10
CA ASP A 73 5.28 5.11 17.28
C ASP A 73 6.00 4.33 16.15
N GLN A 74 5.28 3.81 15.16
CA GLN A 74 5.85 3.03 14.06
C GLN A 74 5.71 3.70 12.68
N LYS A 75 5.12 4.90 12.63
CA LYS A 75 4.88 5.63 11.38
C LYS A 75 6.10 5.81 10.50
N HIS A 76 7.27 6.02 11.11
CA HIS A 76 8.54 6.18 10.38
C HIS A 76 8.87 4.97 9.48
N LYS A 77 8.45 3.75 9.87
CA LYS A 77 8.68 2.51 9.09
C LYS A 77 7.88 2.47 7.78
N SER A 78 6.83 3.28 7.64
CA SER A 78 6.02 3.33 6.41
C SER A 78 6.84 3.67 5.17
N LEU A 79 7.93 4.43 5.31
CA LEU A 79 8.75 4.89 4.19
C LEU A 79 9.37 3.72 3.42
N ASP A 80 9.84 2.69 4.11
CA ASP A 80 10.45 1.50 3.48
C ASP A 80 9.47 0.75 2.56
N TYR A 81 8.17 0.82 2.90
CA TYR A 81 7.12 0.14 2.14
C TYR A 81 6.56 1.02 1.02
N LEU A 82 6.56 2.34 1.20
CA LEU A 82 5.96 3.29 0.25
C LEU A 82 6.97 3.87 -0.75
N ALA A 83 8.28 3.74 -0.53
CA ALA A 83 9.32 4.38 -1.34
C ALA A 83 9.18 4.16 -2.87
N ASN A 84 8.67 2.99 -3.27
CA ASN A 84 8.51 2.61 -4.68
C ASN A 84 7.07 2.76 -5.22
N CYS A 85 6.11 3.27 -4.42
CA CYS A 85 4.70 3.24 -4.80
C CYS A 85 4.41 3.97 -6.12
N LYS A 86 5.16 5.04 -6.42
CA LYS A 86 4.99 5.86 -7.63
C LYS A 86 5.20 5.08 -8.94
N SER A 87 6.12 4.11 -8.96
CA SER A 87 6.34 3.26 -10.14
C SER A 87 5.33 2.12 -10.26
N GLU A 88 4.43 1.99 -9.28
CA GLU A 88 3.54 0.83 -9.12
C GLU A 88 2.07 1.24 -8.97
N LEU A 89 1.73 2.47 -9.35
CA LEU A 89 0.37 2.98 -9.29
C LEU A 89 -0.53 2.22 -10.27
N SER A 90 -1.74 1.90 -9.84
CA SER A 90 -2.79 1.31 -10.67
C SER A 90 -3.87 2.35 -10.96
N ALA A 91 -4.07 2.68 -12.24
CA ALA A 91 -5.02 3.72 -12.67
C ALA A 91 -6.48 3.41 -12.33
N TYR A 92 -6.83 2.12 -12.20
CA TYR A 92 -8.19 1.65 -11.93
C TYR A 92 -8.26 0.81 -10.64
N TYR A 93 -7.41 1.16 -9.68
CA TYR A 93 -7.30 0.46 -8.41
C TYR A 93 -8.66 0.31 -7.70
N LYS A 94 -8.92 -0.89 -7.17
CA LYS A 94 -10.10 -1.18 -6.35
C LYS A 94 -9.70 -1.61 -4.96
N PHE A 95 -10.00 -0.78 -3.98
CA PHE A 95 -9.79 -1.12 -2.57
C PHE A 95 -10.54 -2.40 -2.19
N GLY A 96 -9.93 -3.26 -1.37
CA GLY A 96 -10.49 -4.57 -1.00
C GLY A 96 -10.42 -5.64 -2.09
N ASN A 97 -9.84 -5.38 -3.25
CA ASN A 97 -9.69 -6.39 -4.29
C ASN A 97 -8.34 -7.11 -4.20
N HIS A 98 -8.35 -8.38 -3.79
CA HIS A 98 -7.14 -9.22 -3.72
C HIS A 98 -6.39 -9.33 -5.07
N LYS A 99 -7.05 -9.08 -6.20
CA LYS A 99 -6.43 -9.16 -7.52
C LYS A 99 -5.59 -7.93 -7.89
N GLU A 100 -5.62 -6.87 -7.09
CA GLU A 100 -4.73 -5.72 -7.30
C GLU A 100 -3.27 -6.14 -7.11
N SER A 101 -2.43 -5.74 -8.08
CA SER A 101 -0.99 -5.94 -8.05
C SER A 101 -0.20 -4.64 -7.88
N GLY A 102 -0.87 -3.50 -8.06
CA GLY A 102 -0.33 -2.14 -7.89
C GLY A 102 -0.93 -1.42 -6.69
N THR A 103 -0.54 -0.18 -6.49
CA THR A 103 -0.98 0.66 -5.37
C THR A 103 -1.99 1.72 -5.83
N PRO A 104 -2.86 2.23 -4.93
CA PRO A 104 -3.79 3.31 -5.25
C PRO A 104 -3.05 4.62 -5.57
N LEU A 105 -3.68 5.54 -6.30
CA LEU A 105 -3.14 6.89 -6.57
C LEU A 105 -2.86 7.66 -5.27
N GLU A 106 -3.70 7.44 -4.26
CA GLU A 106 -3.58 7.90 -2.88
C GLU A 106 -2.23 7.55 -2.25
N SER A 107 -1.51 6.55 -2.77
CA SER A 107 -0.17 6.20 -2.28
C SER A 107 0.85 7.31 -2.45
N ILE A 108 0.65 8.24 -3.39
CA ILE A 108 1.48 9.46 -3.51
C ILE A 108 1.36 10.29 -2.23
N TRP A 109 0.13 10.45 -1.73
CA TRP A 109 -0.13 11.14 -0.46
C TRP A 109 0.45 10.37 0.72
N PHE A 110 0.24 9.04 0.77
CA PHE A 110 0.83 8.21 1.83
C PHE A 110 2.35 8.29 1.86
N LEU A 111 3.02 8.29 0.71
CA LEU A 111 4.47 8.48 0.63
C LEU A 111 4.89 9.87 1.15
N GLY A 112 4.10 10.92 0.85
CA GLY A 112 4.30 12.24 1.44
C GLY A 112 4.22 12.21 2.98
N LYS A 113 3.23 11.51 3.54
CA LYS A 113 3.08 11.31 5.00
C LYS A 113 4.28 10.55 5.56
N ALA A 114 4.75 9.51 4.88
CA ALA A 114 5.92 8.75 5.28
C ALA A 114 7.19 9.62 5.34
N TYR A 115 7.39 10.49 4.35
CA TYR A 115 8.50 11.45 4.37
C TYR A 115 8.35 12.47 5.50
N TYR A 116 7.14 12.95 5.79
CA TYR A 116 6.89 13.85 6.92
C TYR A 116 7.27 13.21 8.26
N GLU A 117 6.85 11.98 8.50
CA GLU A 117 7.15 11.21 9.73
C GLU A 117 8.66 10.92 9.86
N ASN A 118 9.38 10.91 8.74
CA ASN A 118 10.84 10.81 8.67
C ASN A 118 11.55 12.16 8.61
N LYS A 119 10.86 13.26 8.93
CA LYS A 119 11.39 14.64 8.95
C LYS A 119 11.97 15.14 7.61
N GLN A 120 11.65 14.48 6.51
CA GLN A 120 12.04 14.87 5.16
C GLN A 120 10.97 15.81 4.55
N TYR A 121 10.77 16.96 5.19
CA TYR A 121 9.63 17.84 4.94
C TYR A 121 9.56 18.38 3.51
N ASP A 122 10.69 18.65 2.87
CA ASP A 122 10.69 19.11 1.47
C ASP A 122 10.16 18.05 0.49
N LYS A 123 10.52 16.78 0.72
CA LYS A 123 9.98 15.67 -0.09
C LYS A 123 8.49 15.46 0.20
N ALA A 124 8.08 15.61 1.46
CA ALA A 124 6.68 15.53 1.83
C ALA A 124 5.83 16.60 1.12
N ILE A 125 6.26 17.87 1.16
CA ILE A 125 5.58 19.00 0.50
C ILE A 125 5.46 18.76 -1.01
N ALA A 126 6.54 18.31 -1.66
CA ALA A 126 6.53 18.05 -3.09
C ALA A 126 5.48 16.98 -3.48
N LEU A 127 5.39 15.89 -2.72
CA LEU A 127 4.42 14.82 -2.97
C LEU A 127 2.99 15.22 -2.63
N PHE A 128 2.79 16.00 -1.57
CA PHE A 128 1.47 16.54 -1.26
C PHE A 128 0.97 17.47 -2.36
N GLN A 129 1.85 18.33 -2.88
CA GLN A 129 1.51 19.19 -4.02
C GLN A 129 1.19 18.36 -5.26
N GLU A 130 2.00 17.36 -5.58
CA GLU A 130 1.76 16.43 -6.69
C GLU A 130 0.39 15.73 -6.56
N TYR A 131 0.09 15.14 -5.40
CA TYR A 131 -1.19 14.48 -5.17
C TYR A 131 -2.36 15.47 -5.28
N LYS A 132 -2.25 16.68 -4.72
CA LYS A 132 -3.27 17.72 -4.83
C LYS A 132 -3.56 18.09 -6.30
N ASP A 133 -2.56 18.06 -7.17
CA ASP A 133 -2.71 18.37 -8.59
C ASP A 133 -3.43 17.25 -9.35
N THR A 134 -3.42 16.01 -8.84
CA THR A 134 -4.25 14.91 -9.35
C THR A 134 -5.72 15.01 -8.95
N LEU A 135 -6.02 15.71 -7.84
CA LEU A 135 -7.38 15.84 -7.33
C LEU A 135 -8.19 16.82 -8.17
N ARG A 136 -9.37 16.38 -8.63
CA ARG A 136 -10.38 17.26 -9.26
C ARG A 136 -10.69 18.46 -8.34
N THR A 137 -10.88 19.64 -8.93
CA THR A 137 -11.21 20.87 -8.19
C THR A 137 -12.46 20.76 -7.31
N GLY A 138 -13.43 19.93 -7.72
CA GLY A 138 -14.63 19.65 -6.93
C GLY A 138 -14.41 18.78 -5.69
N ASN A 139 -13.26 18.09 -5.56
CA ASN A 139 -12.94 17.27 -4.39
C ASN A 139 -12.42 18.15 -3.24
N LYS A 140 -13.30 19.00 -2.70
CA LYS A 140 -12.93 20.03 -1.71
C LYS A 140 -12.36 19.43 -0.42
N LYS A 141 -12.88 18.29 0.04
CA LYS A 141 -12.47 17.65 1.29
C LYS A 141 -11.02 17.18 1.22
N ASP A 142 -10.68 16.38 0.22
CA ASP A 142 -9.33 15.82 0.12
C ASP A 142 -8.30 16.92 -0.18
N ARG A 143 -8.68 17.91 -0.99
CA ARG A 143 -7.82 19.09 -1.24
C ARG A 143 -7.52 19.85 0.05
N MET A 144 -8.51 20.07 0.90
CA MET A 144 -8.32 20.74 2.20
C MET A 144 -7.39 19.94 3.12
N ILE A 145 -7.55 18.62 3.18
CA ILE A 145 -6.68 17.73 3.97
C ILE A 145 -5.22 17.84 3.50
N VAL A 146 -5.00 17.78 2.18
CA VAL A 146 -3.65 17.84 1.60
C VAL A 146 -3.04 19.23 1.74
N GLU A 147 -3.83 20.29 1.64
CA GLU A 147 -3.38 21.66 1.91
C GLU A 147 -2.94 21.85 3.38
N GLU A 148 -3.65 21.23 4.31
CA GLU A 148 -3.25 21.23 5.72
C GLU A 148 -1.93 20.47 5.94
N ASP A 149 -1.77 19.29 5.30
CA ASP A 149 -0.51 18.54 5.35
C ASP A 149 0.69 19.34 4.80
N ILE A 150 0.48 20.11 3.73
CA ILE A 150 1.50 21.05 3.19
C ILE A 150 1.82 22.11 4.25
N ARG A 151 0.81 22.74 4.85
CA ARG A 151 0.98 23.79 5.85
C ARG A 151 1.76 23.29 7.08
N LEU A 152 1.39 22.13 7.61
CA LEU A 152 2.05 21.51 8.76
C LEU A 152 3.51 21.18 8.44
N SER A 153 3.78 20.67 7.24
CA SER A 153 5.15 20.39 6.78
C SER A 153 6.01 21.65 6.69
N GLN A 154 5.44 22.76 6.22
CA GLN A 154 6.15 24.04 6.15
C GLN A 154 6.48 24.60 7.55
N ILE A 155 5.57 24.42 8.51
CA ILE A 155 5.81 24.83 9.91
C ILE A 155 6.89 23.96 10.54
N ALA A 156 6.77 22.64 10.42
CA ALA A 156 7.75 21.70 10.97
C ALA A 156 9.16 21.97 10.42
N LYS A 157 9.28 22.19 9.09
CA LYS A 157 10.55 22.56 8.44
C LYS A 157 11.20 23.81 9.03
N LYS A 158 10.43 24.83 9.41
CA LYS A 158 10.98 26.09 9.97
C LYS A 158 11.49 25.93 11.40
N ASN A 159 11.03 24.88 12.10
CA ASN A 159 11.29 24.65 13.51
C ASN A 159 12.38 23.59 13.76
N THR A 160 13.06 23.13 12.71
CA THR A 160 14.16 22.15 12.73
C THR A 160 15.40 22.72 12.09
#